data_AF-U6L388-F1
#
_entry.id   AF-U6L388-F1
#
_cell.length_a   1.000
_cell.length_b   1.000
_cell.length_c   1.000
_cell.angle_alpha   90.00
_cell.angle_beta   90.00
_cell.angle_gamma   90.00
#
_symmetry.space_group_name_H-M   'P 1'
#
loop_
_entity.id
_entity.type
_entity.pdbx_description
1 polymer ?
#
loop_
_entity_poly.entity_id
_entity_poly.type
_entity_poly.pdbx_seq_one_letter_code
_entity_poly.pdbx_strand_id
1 'polypeptide(L)'
;MDGIGPHTSVVVLAATNRPDLLDAALLRPGRLDRLVYVQLPDPQARQQIAFNTLRHVPIHPTAAAAAAAAAAAADGGDGGGAGETAAAGPPGEAAAAHKQEHTACANPKREDGLTDGLQQQQQQQQQSPVAAPAAVAEWLSARTAGYSGAEIVMICKEAALEAIREHIAGCVDSQQQQQQQQQQQQEGLLALRMRHLEAALQRVQPRTPQSLLQLYKEYSSKN
;
A
#
# COMPACT_ATOMS: atom_id res chain seq x y z
N MET A 1 -36.13 -15.02 0.99
CA MET A 1 -35.64 -14.02 1.96
C MET A 1 -36.77 -13.34 2.73
N ASP A 2 -38.02 -13.43 2.25
CA ASP A 2 -39.24 -12.83 2.84
C ASP A 2 -39.64 -13.32 4.26
N GLY A 3 -38.80 -14.13 4.92
CA GLY A 3 -39.01 -14.59 6.31
C GLY A 3 -38.06 -13.95 7.33
N ILE A 4 -37.16 -13.07 6.90
CA ILE A 4 -36.24 -12.34 7.78
C ILE A 4 -36.95 -11.05 8.21
N GLY A 5 -37.54 -11.07 9.41
CA GLY A 5 -38.25 -9.92 9.97
C GLY A 5 -37.31 -8.92 10.67
N PRO A 6 -37.81 -7.75 11.10
CA PRO A 6 -37.03 -6.74 11.81
C PRO A 6 -36.50 -7.20 13.19
N HIS A 7 -36.98 -8.34 13.70
CA HIS A 7 -36.57 -8.92 14.99
C HIS A 7 -35.50 -10.02 14.85
N THR A 8 -35.09 -10.37 13.64
CA THR A 8 -33.98 -11.29 13.37
C THR A 8 -32.73 -10.50 13.01
N SER A 9 -31.67 -10.63 13.83
CA SER A 9 -30.37 -9.96 13.59
C SER A 9 -29.53 -10.70 12.54
N VAL A 10 -30.07 -10.83 11.32
CA VAL A 10 -29.40 -11.48 10.20
C VAL A 10 -29.19 -10.46 9.08
N VAL A 11 -27.94 -10.31 8.64
CA VAL A 11 -27.58 -9.51 7.48
C VAL A 11 -27.11 -10.46 6.39
N VAL A 12 -27.64 -10.31 5.18
CA VAL A 12 -27.22 -11.11 4.02
C VAL A 12 -26.36 -10.27 3.11
N LEU A 13 -25.15 -10.76 2.83
CA LEU A 13 -24.21 -10.18 1.88
C LEU A 13 -24.02 -11.17 0.73
N ALA A 14 -24.12 -10.67 -0.51
CA ALA A 14 -23.88 -11.46 -1.71
C ALA A 14 -22.81 -10.75 -2.56
N ALA A 15 -21.94 -11.53 -3.20
CA ALA A 15 -20.94 -11.04 -4.13
C ALA A 15 -21.11 -11.75 -5.47
N THR A 16 -21.12 -10.98 -6.58
CA THR A 16 -21.18 -11.52 -7.93
C THR A 16 -20.23 -10.77 -8.85
N ASN A 17 -19.62 -11.49 -9.79
CA ASN A 17 -18.88 -10.91 -10.91
C ASN A 17 -19.72 -10.85 -12.19
N ARG A 18 -21.01 -11.22 -12.13
CA ARG A 18 -21.94 -11.19 -13.26
C ARG A 18 -23.32 -10.71 -12.79
N PRO A 19 -23.49 -9.39 -12.59
CA PRO A 19 -24.77 -8.84 -12.12
C PRO A 19 -25.87 -8.90 -13.20
N ASP A 20 -25.49 -8.99 -14.47
CA ASP A 20 -26.35 -9.20 -15.63
C ASP A 20 -27.11 -10.53 -15.61
N LEU A 21 -26.55 -11.55 -14.94
CA LEU A 21 -27.16 -12.88 -14.80
C LEU A 21 -28.02 -13.02 -13.54
N LEU A 22 -28.15 -11.98 -12.71
CA LEU A 22 -28.97 -12.02 -11.51
C LEU A 22 -30.46 -11.93 -11.87
N ASP A 23 -31.27 -12.75 -11.19
CA ASP A 23 -32.72 -12.67 -11.29
C ASP A 23 -33.23 -11.36 -10.68
N ALA A 24 -34.03 -10.61 -11.44
CA ALA A 24 -34.67 -9.37 -11.01
C ALA A 24 -35.56 -9.55 -9.77
N ALA A 25 -36.05 -10.77 -9.49
CA ALA A 25 -36.79 -11.06 -8.27
C ALA A 25 -35.93 -10.92 -7.01
N LEU A 26 -34.61 -11.10 -7.10
CA LEU A 26 -33.69 -10.94 -5.96
C LEU A 26 -33.38 -9.47 -5.65
N LEU A 27 -33.47 -8.58 -6.65
CA LEU A 27 -33.18 -7.15 -6.51
C LEU A 27 -34.35 -6.32 -5.97
N ARG A 28 -35.50 -6.95 -5.70
CA ARG A 28 -36.66 -6.25 -5.14
C ARG A 28 -36.41 -5.76 -3.71
N PRO A 29 -37.04 -4.65 -3.30
CA PRO A 29 -36.96 -4.13 -1.93
C PRO A 29 -37.17 -5.23 -0.86
N GLY A 30 -36.33 -5.25 0.17
CA GLY A 30 -36.38 -6.27 1.23
C GLY A 30 -35.64 -7.58 0.94
N ARG A 31 -34.88 -7.66 -0.16
CA ARG A 31 -34.02 -8.80 -0.52
C ARG A 31 -32.56 -8.36 -0.72
N LEU A 32 -32.07 -8.33 -1.96
CA LEU A 32 -30.76 -7.79 -2.35
C LEU A 32 -30.94 -6.40 -2.98
N ASP A 33 -31.56 -5.49 -2.24
CA ASP A 33 -31.96 -4.17 -2.72
C ASP A 33 -30.85 -3.10 -2.60
N ARG A 34 -29.78 -3.39 -1.85
CA ARG A 34 -28.58 -2.53 -1.77
C ARG A 34 -27.46 -3.11 -2.63
N LEU A 35 -27.20 -2.46 -3.75
CA LEU A 35 -26.07 -2.77 -4.62
C LEU A 35 -24.89 -1.85 -4.29
N VAL A 36 -23.72 -2.44 -4.07
CA VAL A 36 -22.47 -1.71 -3.83
C VAL A 36 -21.47 -2.10 -4.92
N TYR A 37 -21.07 -1.13 -5.72
CA TYR A 37 -20.05 -1.36 -6.75
C TYR A 37 -18.64 -1.25 -6.15
N VAL A 38 -17.88 -2.34 -6.23
CA VAL A 38 -16.49 -2.40 -5.79
C VAL A 38 -15.58 -2.04 -6.97
N GLN A 39 -14.92 -0.89 -6.87
CA GLN A 39 -14.05 -0.38 -7.91
C GLN A 39 -12.64 -1.00 -7.85
N LEU A 40 -11.86 -0.79 -8.91
CA LEU A 40 -10.42 -1.02 -8.88
C LEU A 40 -9.75 -0.13 -7.81
N PRO A 41 -8.65 -0.59 -7.21
CA PRO A 41 -7.95 0.16 -6.19
C PRO A 41 -7.37 1.48 -6.74
N ASP A 42 -7.62 2.56 -6.03
CA ASP A 42 -7.00 3.87 -6.25
C ASP A 42 -5.48 3.81 -5.93
N PRO A 43 -4.68 4.81 -6.34
CA PRO A 43 -3.24 4.79 -6.10
C PRO A 43 -2.87 4.58 -4.62
N GLN A 44 -3.64 5.17 -3.71
CA GLN A 44 -3.44 5.03 -2.27
C GLN A 44 -3.76 3.60 -1.80
N ALA A 45 -4.86 2.99 -2.22
CA ALA A 45 -5.18 1.60 -1.89
C ALA A 45 -4.17 0.64 -2.50
N ARG A 46 -3.66 0.88 -3.72
CA ARG A 46 -2.60 0.06 -4.32
C ARG A 46 -1.34 0.07 -3.45
N GLN A 47 -0.95 1.24 -2.96
CA GLN A 47 0.16 1.38 -2.01
C GLN A 47 -0.12 0.61 -0.71
N GLN A 48 -1.31 0.73 -0.13
CA GLN A 48 -1.67 0.01 1.10
C GLN A 48 -1.69 -1.51 0.92
N ILE A 49 -2.21 -2.01 -0.21
CA ILE A 49 -2.21 -3.45 -0.56
C ILE A 49 -0.77 -3.95 -0.68
N ALA A 50 0.08 -3.24 -1.41
CA ALA A 50 1.48 -3.60 -1.59
C ALA A 50 2.23 -3.57 -0.25
N PHE A 51 2.06 -2.50 0.54
CA PHE A 51 2.67 -2.35 1.85
C PHE A 51 2.28 -3.47 2.81
N ASN A 52 0.98 -3.76 2.95
CA ASN A 52 0.51 -4.82 3.84
C ASN A 52 0.99 -6.21 3.39
N THR A 53 1.15 -6.43 2.09
CA THR A 53 1.68 -7.69 1.56
C THR A 53 3.18 -7.84 1.84
N LEU A 54 3.94 -6.75 1.71
CA LEU A 54 5.40 -6.73 1.85
C LEU A 54 5.89 -6.56 3.29
N ARG A 55 5.00 -6.28 4.25
CA ARG A 55 5.36 -6.02 5.66
C ARG A 55 6.19 -7.13 6.33
N HIS A 56 6.05 -8.37 5.86
CA HIS A 56 6.75 -9.55 6.40
C HIS A 56 7.83 -10.08 5.45
N VAL A 57 8.06 -9.41 4.32
CA VAL A 57 9.07 -9.82 3.34
C VAL A 57 10.36 -9.07 3.64
N PRO A 58 11.52 -9.75 3.78
CA PRO A 58 12.80 -9.07 3.93
C PRO A 58 13.15 -8.34 2.63
N ILE A 59 13.36 -7.03 2.70
CA ILE A 59 13.70 -6.19 1.54
C ILE A 59 15.15 -5.72 1.70
N HIS A 60 15.93 -5.85 0.62
CA HIS A 60 17.30 -5.37 0.61
C HIS A 60 17.33 -3.83 0.62
N PRO A 61 18.21 -3.17 1.40
CA PRO A 61 18.24 -1.71 1.50
C PRO A 61 18.49 -1.02 0.15
N THR A 62 19.29 -1.63 -0.73
CA THR A 62 19.48 -1.13 -2.11
C THR A 62 18.18 -1.11 -2.90
N ALA A 63 17.29 -2.06 -2.66
CA ALA A 63 16.01 -2.11 -3.35
C ALA A 63 15.03 -1.07 -2.82
N ALA A 64 14.99 -0.87 -1.50
CA ALA A 64 14.26 0.24 -0.91
C ALA A 64 14.73 1.59 -1.45
N ALA A 65 16.05 1.82 -1.52
CA ALA A 65 16.63 3.05 -2.04
C ALA A 65 16.35 3.25 -3.53
N ALA A 66 16.48 2.21 -4.35
CA ALA A 66 16.19 2.28 -5.78
C ALA A 66 14.69 2.51 -6.06
N ALA A 67 13.80 1.89 -5.28
CA ALA A 67 12.37 2.15 -5.34
C ALA A 67 12.04 3.61 -4.99
N ALA A 68 12.62 4.13 -3.90
CA ALA A 68 12.44 5.54 -3.49
C ALA A 68 12.96 6.53 -4.55
N ALA A 69 14.15 6.28 -5.11
CA ALA A 69 14.72 7.13 -6.16
C ALA A 69 13.85 7.13 -7.43
N ALA A 70 13.34 5.96 -7.83
CA ALA A 70 12.49 5.82 -9.00
C ALA A 70 11.05 6.34 -8.79
N ALA A 71 10.58 6.42 -7.53
CA ALA A 71 9.32 7.09 -7.19
C ALA A 71 9.47 8.61 -7.27
N ALA A 72 10.54 9.16 -6.68
CA ALA A 72 10.84 10.61 -6.75
C ALA A 72 11.05 11.12 -8.18
N ALA A 73 11.65 10.30 -9.07
CA ALA A 73 11.82 10.67 -10.47
C ALA A 73 10.51 10.75 -11.27
N ALA A 74 9.44 10.09 -10.82
CA ALA A 74 8.13 10.12 -11.47
C ALA A 74 7.32 11.39 -11.12
N ASP A 75 7.68 12.09 -10.04
CA ASP A 75 7.00 13.30 -9.54
C ASP A 75 7.50 14.61 -10.20
N GLY A 76 8.42 14.51 -11.17
CA GLY A 76 9.02 15.65 -11.87
C GLY A 76 8.31 16.14 -13.15
N GLY A 77 7.04 15.78 -13.38
CA GLY A 77 6.28 16.08 -14.60
C GLY A 77 5.04 16.96 -14.40
N ASP A 78 5.13 18.20 -14.88
CA ASP A 78 4.18 19.32 -14.89
C ASP A 78 2.81 19.08 -15.60
N GLY A 79 1.70 19.56 -14.98
CA GLY A 79 0.67 20.41 -15.62
C GLY A 79 -0.75 19.90 -16.01
N GLY A 80 -1.80 20.25 -15.23
CA GLY A 80 -3.00 20.96 -15.75
C GLY A 80 -4.42 20.31 -15.83
N GLY A 81 -5.33 20.71 -14.89
CA GLY A 81 -6.80 20.99 -15.06
C GLY A 81 -7.81 19.82 -15.19
N ALA A 82 -9.05 19.82 -14.66
CA ALA A 82 -9.89 20.80 -13.96
C ALA A 82 -11.12 20.10 -13.32
N GLY A 83 -11.66 20.68 -12.23
CA GLY A 83 -13.06 20.55 -11.71
C GLY A 83 -13.52 19.19 -11.17
N GLU A 84 -14.20 19.03 -10.03
CA GLU A 84 -15.24 19.88 -9.45
C GLU A 84 -15.42 19.58 -7.95
N THR A 85 -15.80 20.62 -7.21
CA THR A 85 -16.01 20.71 -5.76
C THR A 85 -17.46 20.45 -5.36
N ALA A 86 -17.71 19.85 -4.19
CA ALA A 86 -18.85 20.15 -3.29
C ALA A 86 -18.61 19.48 -1.91
N ALA A 87 -18.27 20.24 -0.86
CA ALA A 87 -19.16 20.80 0.18
C ALA A 87 -19.38 19.82 1.38
N ALA A 88 -18.70 20.00 2.52
CA ALA A 88 -19.05 20.83 3.71
C ALA A 88 -20.01 20.10 4.68
N GLY A 89 -19.86 20.04 6.01
CA GLY A 89 -18.95 20.61 7.04
C GLY A 89 -19.27 19.92 8.40
N PRO A 90 -19.19 20.56 9.60
CA PRO A 90 -18.17 21.45 10.20
C PRO A 90 -17.62 20.91 11.55
N PRO A 91 -16.50 21.46 12.10
CA PRO A 91 -16.05 21.22 13.47
C PRO A 91 -16.52 22.34 14.44
N GLY A 92 -16.95 21.95 15.65
CA GLY A 92 -17.38 22.85 16.72
C GLY A 92 -16.24 23.30 17.63
N GLU A 93 -16.22 24.62 17.86
CA GLU A 93 -15.90 25.39 19.08
C GLU A 93 -14.79 24.94 20.05
N ALA A 94 -14.05 25.82 20.71
CA ALA A 94 -13.72 27.24 20.60
C ALA A 94 -12.74 27.50 21.76
N ALA A 95 -11.66 28.23 21.48
CA ALA A 95 -10.73 28.72 22.48
C ALA A 95 -11.16 30.13 22.96
N ALA A 96 -10.94 30.42 24.25
CA ALA A 96 -10.81 31.77 24.81
C ALA A 96 -9.85 31.63 26.02
N ALA A 97 -8.69 32.28 26.16
CA ALA A 97 -8.21 33.66 25.98
C ALA A 97 -7.91 34.33 27.34
N HIS A 98 -6.77 35.04 27.40
CA HIS A 98 -6.28 36.07 28.36
C HIS A 98 -5.15 35.62 29.30
N LYS A 99 -4.12 36.42 29.64
CA LYS A 99 -3.51 37.69 29.16
C LYS A 99 -2.32 37.93 30.13
N GLN A 100 -1.18 38.44 29.67
CA GLN A 100 -0.34 39.51 30.28
C GLN A 100 1.15 39.41 29.92
N GLU A 101 1.74 40.60 29.86
CA GLU A 101 3.02 41.00 29.28
C GLU A 101 4.17 41.05 30.30
N HIS A 102 5.36 41.41 29.79
CA HIS A 102 6.47 42.16 30.43
C HIS A 102 7.74 41.43 30.94
N THR A 103 8.80 41.56 30.12
CA THR A 103 10.19 42.01 30.39
C THR A 103 11.12 41.32 31.40
N ALA A 104 12.29 40.92 30.84
CA ALA A 104 13.67 41.03 31.34
C ALA A 104 14.09 40.35 32.66
N CYS A 105 15.02 39.41 32.61
CA CYS A 105 16.46 39.66 32.82
C CYS A 105 17.25 38.34 32.80
N ALA A 106 18.54 38.44 32.48
CA ALA A 106 19.49 37.35 32.33
C ALA A 106 19.76 36.57 33.64
N ASN A 107 20.06 35.27 33.51
CA ASN A 107 21.08 34.61 34.32
C ASN A 107 21.65 33.37 33.58
N PRO A 108 22.97 33.30 33.32
CA PRO A 108 23.60 32.12 32.76
C PRO A 108 24.09 31.19 33.89
N LYS A 109 23.73 29.91 33.84
CA LYS A 109 24.52 28.77 34.37
C LYS A 109 23.75 27.47 34.18
N ARG A 110 24.37 26.55 33.41
CA ARG A 110 24.49 25.09 33.66
C ARG A 110 23.15 24.35 33.80
N GLU A 111 22.80 23.37 32.98
CA GLU A 111 23.58 22.19 32.60
C GLU A 111 22.93 21.48 31.40
N ASP A 112 23.69 21.39 30.32
CA ASP A 112 23.39 20.61 29.12
C ASP A 112 23.52 19.11 29.43
N GLY A 113 22.51 18.31 29.05
CA GLY A 113 22.67 16.84 29.12
C GLY A 113 21.41 15.99 29.10
N LEU A 114 20.20 16.56 29.24
CA LEU A 114 18.96 15.76 29.30
C LEU A 114 18.10 15.80 28.02
N THR A 115 18.29 16.79 27.16
CA THR A 115 17.55 16.92 25.89
C THR A 115 18.14 16.07 24.76
N ASP A 116 19.43 15.75 24.83
CA ASP A 116 20.13 15.00 23.77
C ASP A 116 19.71 13.53 23.74
N GLY A 117 19.34 12.95 24.89
CA GLY A 117 18.87 11.57 24.97
C GLY A 117 17.51 11.36 24.30
N LEU A 118 16.59 12.32 24.43
CA LEU A 118 15.27 12.27 23.77
C LEU A 118 15.38 12.51 22.27
N GLN A 119 16.31 13.37 21.83
CA GLN A 119 16.60 13.57 20.40
C GLN A 119 17.29 12.37 19.78
N GLN A 120 18.28 11.76 20.45
CA GLN A 120 18.88 10.49 19.97
C GLN A 120 17.86 9.35 19.96
N GLN A 121 16.99 9.24 20.96
CA GLN A 121 15.95 8.21 21.00
C GLN A 121 14.86 8.41 19.94
N GLN A 122 14.53 9.66 19.57
CA GLN A 122 13.67 9.95 18.41
C GLN A 122 14.38 9.69 17.07
N GLN A 123 15.67 9.96 16.97
CA GLN A 123 16.43 9.76 15.74
C GLN A 123 16.71 8.27 15.47
N GLN A 124 16.87 7.47 16.53
CA GLN A 124 17.02 6.02 16.44
C GLN A 124 15.70 5.31 16.12
N GLN A 125 14.55 5.87 16.52
CA GLN A 125 13.22 5.39 16.09
C GLN A 125 12.91 5.69 14.61
N GLN A 126 13.56 6.68 13.99
CA GLN A 126 13.37 6.99 12.56
C GLN A 126 14.04 5.98 11.62
N GLN A 127 14.96 5.14 12.10
CA GLN A 127 15.54 4.02 11.34
C GLN A 127 14.73 2.72 11.48
N SER A 128 13.41 2.85 11.46
CA SER A 128 12.50 1.70 11.57
C SER A 128 12.52 0.86 10.28
N PRO A 129 12.44 -0.49 10.36
CA PRO A 129 12.35 -1.39 9.19
C PRO A 129 11.09 -1.17 8.34
N VAL A 130 10.20 -0.27 8.76
CA VAL A 130 8.96 0.14 8.09
C VAL A 130 9.20 1.01 6.85
N ALA A 131 10.36 1.69 6.75
CA ALA A 131 10.65 2.56 5.62
C ALA A 131 10.89 1.80 4.30
N ALA A 132 11.49 0.61 4.37
CA ALA A 132 11.79 -0.21 3.19
C ALA A 132 10.54 -0.68 2.40
N PRO A 133 9.51 -1.27 3.04
CA PRO A 133 8.30 -1.67 2.32
C PRO A 133 7.47 -0.48 1.84
N ALA A 134 7.53 0.68 2.51
CA ALA A 134 6.81 1.88 2.09
C ALA A 134 7.30 2.40 0.72
N ALA A 135 8.62 2.48 0.52
CA ALA A 135 9.21 2.91 -0.74
C ALA A 135 8.86 1.98 -1.91
N VAL A 136 8.91 0.66 -1.68
CA VAL A 136 8.53 -0.33 -2.71
C VAL A 136 7.04 -0.25 -3.03
N ALA A 137 6.19 -0.04 -2.02
CA ALA A 137 4.76 0.09 -2.22
C ALA A 137 4.38 1.32 -3.05
N GLU A 138 5.06 2.44 -2.82
CA GLU A 138 4.92 3.66 -3.63
C GLU A 138 5.38 3.44 -5.07
N TRP A 139 6.54 2.79 -5.24
CA TRP A 139 7.05 2.45 -6.57
C TRP A 139 6.10 1.54 -7.37
N LEU A 140 5.46 0.57 -6.69
CA LEU A 140 4.47 -0.33 -7.29
C LEU A 140 3.18 0.39 -7.64
N SER A 141 2.69 1.30 -6.79
CA SER A 141 1.41 1.98 -7.01
C SER A 141 1.42 2.81 -8.31
N ALA A 142 2.55 3.42 -8.64
CA ALA A 142 2.77 4.17 -9.88
C ALA A 142 2.77 3.29 -11.14
N ARG A 143 3.17 2.01 -11.03
CA ARG A 143 3.35 1.08 -12.17
C ARG A 143 2.20 0.10 -12.38
N THR A 144 1.23 0.07 -11.46
CA THR A 144 0.13 -0.92 -11.44
C THR A 144 -1.24 -0.27 -11.70
N ALA A 145 -1.29 0.78 -12.53
CA ALA A 145 -2.56 1.37 -12.94
C ALA A 145 -3.42 0.36 -13.71
N GLY A 146 -4.68 0.19 -13.27
CA GLY A 146 -5.61 -0.78 -13.87
C GLY A 146 -5.50 -2.21 -13.33
N TYR A 147 -4.59 -2.47 -12.39
CA TYR A 147 -4.46 -3.78 -11.74
C TYR A 147 -5.49 -3.90 -10.61
N SER A 148 -6.06 -5.09 -10.48
CA SER A 148 -6.85 -5.51 -9.34
C SER A 148 -5.97 -5.74 -8.12
N GLY A 149 -6.57 -5.70 -6.93
CA GLY A 149 -5.84 -6.01 -5.68
C GLY A 149 -5.19 -7.41 -5.70
N ALA A 150 -5.81 -8.38 -6.37
CA ALA A 150 -5.27 -9.74 -6.49
C ALA A 150 -3.97 -9.78 -7.31
N GLU A 151 -3.88 -8.99 -8.37
CA GLU A 151 -2.68 -8.94 -9.22
C GLU A 151 -1.53 -8.22 -8.55
N ILE A 152 -1.82 -7.16 -7.77
CA ILE A 152 -0.80 -6.47 -6.96
C ILE A 152 -0.21 -7.43 -5.92
N VAL A 153 -1.07 -8.19 -5.23
CA VAL A 153 -0.62 -9.24 -4.30
C VAL A 153 0.19 -10.31 -5.04
N MET A 154 -0.23 -10.69 -6.25
CA MET A 154 0.47 -11.67 -7.07
C MET A 154 1.86 -11.17 -7.48
N ILE A 155 2.01 -9.90 -7.85
CA ILE A 155 3.32 -9.28 -8.16
C ILE A 155 4.25 -9.40 -6.95
N CYS A 156 3.78 -9.01 -5.76
CA CYS A 156 4.58 -9.09 -4.54
C CYS A 156 5.00 -10.54 -4.22
N LYS A 157 4.08 -11.50 -4.39
CA LYS A 157 4.34 -12.92 -4.15
C LYS A 157 5.31 -13.51 -5.17
N GLU A 158 5.15 -13.19 -6.46
CA GLU A 158 6.05 -13.66 -7.51
C GLU A 158 7.45 -13.09 -7.31
N ALA A 159 7.58 -11.81 -6.95
CA ALA A 159 8.86 -11.21 -6.65
C ALA A 159 9.54 -11.90 -5.45
N ALA A 160 8.78 -12.22 -4.39
CA ALA A 160 9.30 -12.97 -3.25
C ALA A 160 9.72 -14.40 -3.63
N LEU A 161 8.94 -15.09 -4.47
CA LEU A 161 9.28 -16.42 -4.97
C LEU A 161 10.54 -16.38 -5.84
N GLU A 162 10.71 -15.36 -6.67
CA GLU A 162 11.91 -15.19 -7.49
C GLU A 162 13.16 -14.95 -6.63
N ALA A 163 13.03 -14.18 -5.54
CA ALA A 163 14.10 -14.01 -4.56
C ALA A 163 14.48 -15.33 -3.88
N ILE A 164 13.49 -16.16 -3.54
CA ILE A 164 13.71 -17.50 -2.97
C ILE A 164 14.40 -18.41 -3.99
N ARG A 165 13.94 -18.43 -5.25
CA ARG A 165 14.56 -19.22 -6.32
C ARG A 165 16.02 -18.86 -6.51
N GLU A 166 16.33 -17.57 -6.54
CA GLU A 166 17.71 -17.09 -6.67
C GLU A 166 18.57 -17.51 -5.46
N HIS A 167 18.03 -17.40 -4.25
CA HIS A 167 18.74 -17.81 -3.04
C HIS A 167 19.04 -19.30 -3.00
N ILE A 168 18.06 -20.14 -3.37
CA ILE A 168 18.24 -21.60 -3.45
C ILE A 168 19.29 -21.95 -4.50
N ALA A 169 19.24 -21.33 -5.69
CA ALA A 169 20.23 -21.55 -6.74
C ALA A 169 21.65 -21.23 -6.23
N GLY A 170 21.83 -20.07 -5.59
CA GLY A 170 23.12 -19.68 -5.00
C GLY A 170 23.61 -20.62 -3.90
N CYS A 171 22.73 -21.22 -3.09
CA CYS A 171 23.12 -22.24 -2.11
C CYS A 171 23.65 -23.52 -2.76
N VAL A 172 23.04 -23.98 -3.85
CA VAL A 172 23.49 -25.18 -4.58
C VAL A 172 24.87 -24.95 -5.20
N ASP A 173 25.11 -23.75 -5.74
CA ASP A 173 26.41 -23.38 -6.33
C ASP A 173 27.51 -23.19 -5.26
N SER A 174 27.15 -22.61 -4.11
CA SER A 174 28.05 -22.42 -2.96
C SER A 174 28.50 -23.74 -2.33
N GLN A 175 27.65 -24.78 -2.32
CA GLN A 175 28.04 -26.10 -1.84
C GLN A 175 29.11 -26.75 -2.72
N GLN A 176 29.16 -26.42 -4.02
CA GLN A 176 30.22 -26.90 -4.93
C GLN A 176 31.53 -26.09 -4.78
N GLN A 177 31.44 -24.80 -4.40
CA GLN A 177 32.59 -23.91 -4.27
C GLN A 177 33.20 -23.84 -2.85
N GLN A 178 32.54 -24.39 -1.82
CA GLN A 178 33.07 -24.48 -0.45
C GLN A 178 34.36 -25.31 -0.30
N GLN A 179 34.84 -25.95 -1.37
CA GLN A 179 36.20 -26.51 -1.41
C GLN A 179 37.30 -25.50 -1.79
N GLN A 180 37.02 -24.26 -2.20
CA GLN A 180 38.07 -23.39 -2.78
C GLN A 180 38.31 -21.98 -2.23
N GLN A 181 37.46 -21.28 -1.46
CA GLN A 181 37.92 -20.06 -0.77
C GLN A 181 36.99 -19.50 0.30
N GLN A 182 37.55 -19.28 1.49
CA GLN A 182 36.98 -18.47 2.58
C GLN A 182 37.32 -16.99 2.33
N GLN A 183 36.50 -16.25 1.60
CA GLN A 183 36.44 -14.77 1.67
C GLN A 183 35.39 -14.23 0.67
N GLN A 184 34.12 -14.24 1.07
CA GLN A 184 33.09 -13.27 0.65
C GLN A 184 31.81 -13.53 1.46
N GLN A 185 31.89 -13.23 2.77
CA GLN A 185 30.76 -13.32 3.69
C GLN A 185 29.82 -12.12 3.49
N GLN A 186 28.96 -12.19 2.46
CA GLN A 186 27.75 -11.37 2.35
C GLN A 186 26.63 -12.00 1.48
N GLU A 187 26.85 -13.18 0.87
CA GLU A 187 25.93 -13.76 -0.14
C GLU A 187 24.70 -14.52 0.39
N GLY A 188 24.49 -14.62 1.71
CA GLY A 188 23.54 -15.60 2.26
C GLY A 188 22.17 -15.09 2.72
N LEU A 189 21.83 -13.81 2.63
CA LEU A 189 20.56 -13.33 3.19
C LEU A 189 19.45 -13.31 2.13
N LEU A 190 18.41 -14.12 2.34
CA LEU A 190 17.17 -14.08 1.57
C LEU A 190 16.56 -12.67 1.69
N ALA A 191 16.71 -11.87 0.64
CA ALA A 191 16.22 -10.49 0.60
C ALA A 191 15.71 -10.14 -0.80
N LEU A 192 14.56 -9.47 -0.84
CA LEU A 192 13.93 -8.96 -2.06
C LEU A 192 14.79 -7.84 -2.67
N ARG A 193 15.08 -7.94 -3.97
CA ARG A 193 15.84 -6.94 -4.75
C ARG A 193 14.98 -6.35 -5.88
N MET A 194 15.36 -5.20 -6.43
CA MET A 194 14.59 -4.56 -7.51
C MET A 194 14.39 -5.45 -8.74
N ARG A 195 15.42 -6.21 -9.13
CA ARG A 195 15.32 -7.15 -10.26
C ARG A 195 14.17 -8.15 -10.12
N HIS A 196 13.83 -8.56 -8.90
CA HIS A 196 12.74 -9.50 -8.65
C HIS A 196 11.39 -8.85 -8.87
N LEU A 197 11.23 -7.58 -8.44
CA LEU A 197 10.03 -6.79 -8.65
C LEU A 197 9.81 -6.46 -10.13
N GLU A 198 10.87 -6.09 -10.83
CA GLU A 198 10.83 -5.83 -12.28
C GLU A 198 10.47 -7.09 -13.07
N ALA A 199 11.09 -8.23 -12.74
CA ALA A 199 10.75 -9.52 -13.35
C ALA A 199 9.29 -9.93 -13.07
N ALA A 200 8.78 -9.66 -11.87
CA ALA A 200 7.39 -9.94 -11.51
C ALA A 200 6.40 -9.08 -12.31
N LEU A 201 6.69 -7.78 -12.50
CA LEU A 201 5.85 -6.89 -13.32
C LEU A 201 5.80 -7.29 -14.80
N GLN A 202 6.88 -7.84 -15.35
CA GLN A 202 6.87 -8.34 -16.72
C GLN A 202 5.96 -9.56 -16.89
N ARG A 203 5.90 -10.42 -15.86
CA ARG A 203 5.11 -11.66 -15.88
C ARG A 203 3.63 -11.45 -15.56
N VAL A 204 3.31 -10.59 -14.60
CA VAL A 204 1.93 -10.38 -14.15
C VAL A 204 1.33 -9.19 -14.89
N GLN A 205 0.40 -9.46 -15.80
CA GLN A 205 -0.34 -8.48 -16.59
C GLN A 205 -1.76 -8.28 -16.05
N PRO A 206 -2.39 -7.10 -16.26
CA PRO A 206 -3.77 -6.88 -15.85
C PRO A 206 -4.72 -7.73 -16.69
N ARG A 207 -5.52 -8.54 -16.01
CA ARG A 207 -6.49 -9.48 -16.58
C ARG A 207 -7.88 -8.88 -16.73
N THR A 208 -8.12 -7.70 -16.15
CA THR A 208 -9.43 -7.03 -16.18
C THR A 208 -9.48 -6.05 -17.36
N PRO A 209 -10.25 -6.34 -18.43
CA PRO A 209 -10.34 -5.44 -19.57
C PRO A 209 -11.16 -4.18 -19.25
N GLN A 210 -10.80 -3.05 -19.89
CA GLN A 210 -11.46 -1.76 -19.66
C GLN A 210 -12.95 -1.75 -20.03
N SER A 211 -13.35 -2.50 -21.06
CA SER A 211 -14.75 -2.63 -21.47
C SER A 211 -15.63 -3.23 -20.37
N LEU A 212 -15.10 -4.19 -19.61
CA LEU A 212 -15.81 -4.84 -18.51
C LEU A 212 -15.99 -3.89 -17.31
N LEU A 213 -14.99 -3.05 -17.03
CA LEU A 213 -15.10 -2.02 -15.99
C LEU A 213 -16.15 -0.97 -16.35
N GLN A 214 -16.23 -0.57 -17.61
CA GLN A 214 -17.24 0.36 -18.09
C GLN A 214 -18.64 -0.25 -17.95
N LEU A 215 -18.82 -1.52 -18.32
CA LEU A 215 -20.07 -2.24 -18.14
C LEU A 215 -20.55 -2.21 -16.67
N TYR A 216 -19.66 -2.44 -15.70
CA TYR A 216 -20.04 -2.40 -14.28
C TYR A 216 -20.35 -0.99 -13.78
N LYS A 217 -19.61 0.03 -14.24
CA LYS A 217 -19.93 1.43 -13.93
C LYS A 217 -21.32 1.79 -14.44
N GLU A 218 -21.66 1.40 -15.66
CA GLU A 218 -22.98 1.62 -16.24
C GLU A 218 -24.09 0.81 -15.52
N TYR A 219 -23.78 -0.39 -15.03
CA TYR A 219 -24.74 -1.19 -14.27
C TYR A 219 -25.05 -0.55 -12.91
N SER A 220 -24.02 -0.14 -12.16
CA SER A 220 -24.18 0.63 -10.91
C SER A 220 -24.77 2.02 -11.14
N SER A 221 -24.59 2.52 -12.36
CA SER A 221 -25.28 3.62 -13.02
C SER A 221 -26.79 3.71 -12.86
N LYS A 222 -27.41 2.58 -13.18
CA LYS A 222 -28.81 2.46 -13.58
C LYS A 222 -29.71 1.95 -12.46
N ASN A 223 -29.13 1.35 -11.42
CA ASN A 223 -29.79 0.74 -10.27
C ASN A 223 -29.33 1.42 -8.98
#